data_AF-A0A8K0G638-F1
#
_entry.id   AF-A0A8K0G638-F1
#
_cell.length_a   1.000
_cell.length_b   1.000
_cell.length_c   1.000
_cell.angle_alpha   90.00
_cell.angle_beta   90.00
_cell.angle_gamma   90.00
#
_symmetry.space_group_name_H-M   'P 1'
#
loop_
_entity.id
_entity.type
_entity.pdbx_description
1 polymer ?
#
loop_
_entity_poly.entity_id
_entity_poly.type
_entity_poly.pdbx_seq_one_letter_code
_entity_poly.pdbx_strand_id
1 'polypeptide(L)'
;MYLNIGVKLTKLRLQLFKDETIADYFKKYPTLRLQTGYILLDIDFNYLFEDKQNLLFTKWPMISELHFKTLLKKKDLLLKDGLAQEKYDTLNEDAKEVMVLKYLPLLLQSPLIKAKPKHWKSSKRELIDGFVLFIHDISDLNKKIEERQTKCEQFRIPVQPIPIVVGPYGHCQCFVSVDDGSNIWR
;
A
#
# COMPACT_ATOMS: atom_id res chain seq x y z
N MET A 1 -2.54 25.90 -8.78
CA MET A 1 -1.95 26.42 -7.53
C MET A 1 -1.88 25.40 -6.37
N TYR A 2 -2.65 24.30 -6.39
CA TYR A 2 -2.71 23.32 -5.27
C TYR A 2 -1.60 22.25 -5.20
N LEU A 3 -0.80 22.07 -6.26
CA LEU A 3 0.28 21.06 -6.27
C LEU A 3 1.48 21.41 -5.36
N ASN A 4 1.62 22.68 -4.95
CA ASN A 4 2.82 23.15 -4.26
C ASN A 4 2.80 22.96 -2.72
N ILE A 5 1.62 22.90 -2.10
CA ILE A 5 1.51 22.82 -0.62
C ILE A 5 1.81 21.40 -0.13
N GLY A 6 1.26 20.37 -0.79
CA GLY A 6 1.54 18.97 -0.46
C GLY A 6 3.02 18.62 -0.60
N VAL A 7 3.67 19.04 -1.70
CA VAL A 7 5.12 18.83 -1.92
C VAL A 7 5.98 19.52 -0.85
N LYS A 8 5.56 20.68 -0.33
CA LYS A 8 6.30 21.42 0.70
C LYS A 8 6.18 20.76 2.07
N LEU A 9 5.00 20.26 2.43
CA LEU A 9 4.74 19.52 3.68
C LEU A 9 5.44 18.15 3.69
N THR A 10 5.41 17.41 2.58
CA THR A 10 6.17 16.15 2.45
C THR A 10 7.66 16.42 2.63
N LYS A 11 8.21 17.50 2.04
CA LYS A 11 9.62 17.88 2.23
C LYS A 11 9.95 18.28 3.68
N LEU A 12 9.06 19.00 4.37
CA LEU A 12 9.25 19.39 5.78
C LEU A 12 9.20 18.18 6.71
N ARG A 13 8.23 17.27 6.56
CA ARG A 13 8.19 16.01 7.33
C ARG A 13 9.39 15.12 7.02
N LEU A 14 9.77 14.98 5.75
CA LEU A 14 10.99 14.26 5.36
C LEU A 14 12.27 14.90 5.92
N GLN A 15 12.28 16.22 6.16
CA GLN A 15 13.38 16.90 6.84
C GLN A 15 13.36 16.70 8.36
N LEU A 16 12.19 16.78 8.99
CA LEU A 16 11.99 16.55 10.42
C LEU A 16 12.33 15.12 10.85
N PHE A 17 12.09 14.15 9.97
CA PHE A 17 12.31 12.72 10.23
C PHE A 17 13.43 12.14 9.34
N LYS A 18 14.33 12.99 8.85
CA LYS A 18 15.37 12.57 7.88
C LYS A 18 16.25 11.44 8.39
N ASP A 19 16.51 11.43 9.69
CA ASP A 19 17.38 10.47 10.38
C ASP A 19 16.60 9.53 11.32
N GLU A 20 15.26 9.61 11.31
CA GLU A 20 14.39 8.73 12.12
C GLU A 20 13.82 7.62 11.23
N THR A 21 13.86 6.38 11.72
CA THR A 21 13.14 5.27 11.07
C THR A 21 11.65 5.35 11.40
N ILE A 22 10.82 4.61 10.65
CA ILE A 22 9.39 4.44 10.99
C ILE A 22 9.24 3.82 12.38
N ALA A 23 10.14 2.91 12.77
CA ALA A 23 10.14 2.33 14.11
C ALA A 23 10.40 3.40 15.19
N ASP A 24 11.35 4.32 14.95
CA ASP A 24 11.62 5.45 15.83
C ASP A 24 10.41 6.38 15.94
N TYR A 25 9.73 6.65 14.82
CA TYR A 25 8.49 7.43 14.79
C TYR A 25 7.38 6.80 15.65
N PHE A 26 7.14 5.50 15.52
CA PHE A 26 6.16 4.79 16.35
C PHE A 26 6.60 4.62 17.81
N LYS A 27 7.90 4.70 18.11
CA LYS A 27 8.42 4.73 19.48
C LYS A 27 8.22 6.10 20.14
N LYS A 28 8.38 7.17 19.35
CA LYS A 28 8.16 8.56 19.76
C LYS A 28 6.68 8.87 19.98
N TYR A 29 5.81 8.29 19.15
CA TYR A 29 4.35 8.44 19.21
C TYR A 29 3.65 7.08 19.44
N PRO A 30 3.78 6.48 20.63
CA PRO A 30 3.28 5.14 20.90
C PRO A 30 1.75 5.02 20.77
N THR A 31 1.01 6.11 20.96
CA THR A 31 -0.45 6.17 20.72
C THR A 31 -0.85 5.83 19.29
N LEU A 32 0.04 6.02 18.31
CA LEU A 32 -0.22 5.64 16.91
C LEU A 32 -0.25 4.11 16.71
N ARG A 33 0.21 3.32 17.68
CA ARG A 33 0.12 1.85 17.65
C ARG A 33 -1.25 1.33 18.16
N LEU A 34 -2.05 2.18 18.78
CA LEU A 34 -3.39 1.80 19.27
C LEU A 34 -4.36 1.68 18.09
N GLN A 35 -5.44 0.92 18.29
CA GLN A 35 -6.51 0.78 17.28
C GLN A 35 -7.12 2.12 16.85
N THR A 36 -7.11 3.12 17.74
CA THR A 36 -7.60 4.48 17.49
C THR A 36 -6.49 5.47 17.13
N GLY A 37 -5.23 5.01 17.02
CA GLY A 37 -4.08 5.88 16.74
C GLY A 37 -4.20 6.63 15.41
N TYR A 38 -4.86 6.02 14.42
CA TYR A 38 -5.09 6.65 13.11
C TYR A 38 -5.93 7.93 13.21
N ILE A 39 -6.78 8.09 14.23
CA ILE A 39 -7.61 9.29 14.42
C ILE A 39 -6.73 10.54 14.56
N LEU A 40 -5.56 10.42 15.18
CA LEU A 40 -4.60 11.53 15.28
C LEU A 40 -4.08 11.95 13.90
N LEU A 41 -3.86 10.98 13.00
CA LEU A 41 -3.44 11.25 11.63
C LEU A 41 -4.56 11.93 10.83
N ASP A 42 -5.82 11.55 11.06
CA ASP A 42 -6.98 12.18 10.44
C ASP A 42 -7.15 13.63 10.92
N ILE A 43 -7.00 13.88 12.22
CA ILE A 43 -7.06 15.24 12.78
C ILE A 43 -5.97 16.13 12.16
N ASP A 44 -4.72 15.65 12.12
CA ASP A 44 -3.60 16.35 11.49
C ASP A 44 -3.87 16.63 10.01
N PHE A 45 -4.38 15.64 9.29
CA PHE A 45 -4.68 15.77 7.86
C PHE A 45 -5.77 16.79 7.61
N ASN A 46 -6.86 16.75 8.39
CA ASN A 46 -7.99 17.65 8.25
C ASN A 46 -7.61 19.10 8.60
N TYR A 47 -6.73 19.28 9.58
CA TYR A 47 -6.18 20.60 9.91
C TYR A 47 -5.33 21.18 8.76
N LEU A 48 -4.48 20.36 8.13
CA LEU A 48 -3.60 20.81 7.05
C LEU A 48 -4.30 20.96 5.69
N PHE A 49 -5.36 20.18 5.47
CA PHE A 49 -6.07 20.08 4.20
C PHE A 49 -7.58 20.18 4.41
N GLU A 50 -8.03 21.37 4.80
CA GLU A 50 -9.44 21.70 4.92
C GLU A 50 -10.21 21.29 3.64
N ASP A 51 -11.40 20.72 3.82
CA ASP A 51 -12.28 20.19 2.76
C ASP A 51 -11.70 19.05 1.91
N LYS A 52 -10.58 18.43 2.30
CA LYS A 52 -10.03 17.23 1.62
C LYS A 52 -10.30 15.94 2.38
N GLN A 53 -10.85 16.04 3.58
CA GLN A 53 -11.27 14.89 4.38
C GLN A 53 -12.18 13.97 3.57
N ASN A 54 -11.92 12.67 3.64
CA ASN A 54 -12.71 11.62 2.99
C ASN A 54 -12.88 11.76 1.46
N LEU A 55 -12.20 12.68 0.78
CA LEU A 55 -12.45 12.95 -0.64
C LEU A 55 -12.19 11.71 -1.51
N LEU A 56 -11.15 10.93 -1.17
CA LEU A 56 -10.87 9.66 -1.82
C LEU A 56 -12.00 8.66 -1.59
N PHE A 57 -12.48 8.54 -0.35
CA PHE A 57 -13.57 7.65 0.03
C PHE A 57 -14.88 8.02 -0.67
N THR A 58 -15.28 9.31 -0.63
CA THR A 58 -16.49 9.80 -1.30
C THR A 58 -16.43 9.65 -2.82
N LYS A 59 -15.25 9.79 -3.43
CA LYS A 59 -15.05 9.61 -4.87
C LYS A 59 -14.69 8.17 -5.25
N TRP A 60 -14.56 7.27 -4.27
CA TRP A 60 -14.09 5.91 -4.51
C TRP A 60 -14.95 5.16 -5.53
N PRO A 61 -16.31 5.19 -5.49
CA PRO A 61 -17.13 4.48 -6.47
C PRO A 61 -16.83 4.89 -7.92
N MET A 62 -16.60 6.18 -8.17
CA MET A 62 -16.25 6.69 -9.50
C MET A 62 -14.82 6.29 -9.89
N ILE A 63 -13.87 6.38 -8.94
CA ILE A 63 -12.46 6.02 -9.17
C ILE A 63 -12.32 4.52 -9.43
N SER A 64 -13.02 3.68 -8.66
CA SER A 64 -12.95 2.23 -8.73
C SER A 64 -13.50 1.73 -10.06
N GLU A 65 -14.64 2.25 -10.50
CA GLU A 65 -15.24 1.92 -11.80
C GLU A 65 -14.30 2.30 -12.97
N LEU A 66 -13.76 3.53 -12.96
CA LEU A 66 -12.84 3.99 -14.00
C LEU A 66 -11.54 3.18 -14.00
N HIS A 67 -11.02 2.85 -12.81
CA HIS A 67 -9.83 2.03 -12.66
C HIS A 67 -10.07 0.64 -13.24
N PHE A 68 -11.17 -0.01 -12.87
CA PHE A 68 -11.56 -1.32 -13.37
C PHE A 68 -11.68 -1.34 -14.91
N LYS A 69 -12.40 -0.38 -15.50
CA LYS A 69 -12.47 -0.22 -16.97
C LYS A 69 -11.09 -0.09 -17.62
N THR A 70 -10.15 0.57 -16.95
CA THR A 70 -8.77 0.71 -17.42
C THR A 70 -7.97 -0.59 -17.32
N LEU A 71 -8.21 -1.39 -16.27
CA LEU A 71 -7.60 -2.70 -16.11
C LEU A 71 -8.05 -3.68 -17.20
N LEU A 72 -9.34 -3.69 -17.55
CA LEU A 72 -9.88 -4.54 -18.62
C LEU A 72 -9.25 -4.31 -19.98
N LYS A 73 -8.89 -3.05 -20.28
CA LYS A 73 -8.15 -2.71 -21.50
C LYS A 73 -6.73 -3.30 -21.50
N LYS A 74 -6.16 -3.58 -20.33
CA LYS A 74 -4.82 -4.16 -20.12
C LYS A 74 -4.91 -5.66 -19.82
N LYS A 75 -5.54 -6.43 -20.72
CA LYS A 75 -5.89 -7.86 -20.58
C LYS A 75 -4.77 -8.73 -19.98
N ASP A 76 -3.50 -8.47 -20.32
CA ASP A 76 -2.36 -9.29 -19.89
C ASP A 76 -2.17 -9.44 -18.38
N LEU A 77 -2.62 -8.47 -17.58
CA LEU A 77 -2.43 -8.48 -16.12
C LEU A 77 -3.55 -9.24 -15.41
N LEU A 78 -4.79 -9.04 -15.85
CA LEU A 78 -5.97 -9.67 -15.28
C LEU A 78 -6.03 -11.17 -15.60
N LEU A 79 -5.65 -11.56 -16.83
CA LEU A 79 -5.63 -12.95 -17.25
C LEU A 79 -4.59 -13.79 -16.47
N LYS A 80 -3.43 -13.21 -16.12
CA LYS A 80 -2.36 -13.91 -15.37
C LYS A 80 -2.71 -14.18 -13.91
N ASP A 81 -3.58 -13.38 -13.32
CA ASP A 81 -4.10 -13.62 -11.97
C ASP A 81 -5.45 -14.39 -12.00
N GLY A 82 -5.85 -14.90 -13.18
CA GLY A 82 -7.07 -15.69 -13.35
C GLY A 82 -8.36 -14.89 -13.16
N LEU A 83 -8.32 -13.58 -13.40
CA LEU A 83 -9.43 -12.65 -13.22
C LEU A 83 -9.96 -12.22 -14.59
N ALA A 84 -10.79 -13.06 -15.19
CA ALA A 84 -11.60 -12.62 -16.33
C ALA A 84 -12.76 -11.72 -15.85
N GLN A 85 -13.30 -10.90 -16.75
CA GLN A 85 -14.52 -10.09 -16.49
C GLN A 85 -15.63 -10.93 -15.85
N GLU A 86 -15.84 -12.15 -16.38
CA GLU A 86 -16.84 -13.11 -15.88
C GLU A 86 -16.66 -13.46 -14.40
N LYS A 87 -15.42 -13.55 -13.92
CA LYS A 87 -15.13 -13.81 -12.51
C LYS A 87 -15.30 -12.57 -11.64
N TYR A 88 -15.13 -11.37 -12.19
CA TYR A 88 -15.40 -10.12 -11.48
C TYR A 88 -16.90 -9.91 -11.27
N ASP A 89 -17.70 -10.22 -12.29
CA ASP A 89 -19.15 -10.02 -12.25
C ASP A 89 -19.85 -10.95 -11.25
N THR A 90 -19.22 -12.08 -10.88
CA THR A 90 -19.73 -13.00 -9.85
C THR A 90 -19.33 -12.64 -8.42
N LEU A 91 -18.45 -11.65 -8.23
CA LEU A 91 -18.05 -11.19 -6.91
C LEU A 91 -19.12 -10.30 -6.28
N ASN A 92 -19.19 -10.32 -4.95
CA ASN A 92 -19.94 -9.30 -4.21
C ASN A 92 -19.21 -7.94 -4.27
N GLU A 93 -19.89 -6.87 -3.85
CA GLU A 93 -19.33 -5.51 -3.97
C GLU A 93 -18.03 -5.32 -3.17
N ASP A 94 -17.96 -5.82 -1.94
CA ASP A 94 -16.74 -5.75 -1.12
C ASP A 94 -15.54 -6.45 -1.80
N ALA A 95 -15.78 -7.63 -2.37
CA ALA A 95 -14.78 -8.39 -3.10
C ALA A 95 -14.28 -7.64 -4.35
N LYS A 96 -15.19 -6.95 -5.07
CA LYS A 96 -14.84 -6.10 -6.20
C LYS A 96 -13.98 -4.92 -5.75
N GLU A 97 -14.33 -4.27 -4.64
CA GLU A 97 -13.55 -3.15 -4.10
C GLU A 97 -12.13 -3.57 -3.71
N VAL A 98 -11.99 -4.67 -2.98
CA VAL A 98 -10.68 -5.22 -2.58
C VAL A 98 -9.84 -5.55 -3.81
N MET A 99 -10.44 -6.14 -4.84
CA MET A 99 -9.74 -6.41 -6.09
C MET A 99 -9.25 -5.13 -6.76
N VAL A 100 -10.13 -4.13 -6.92
CA VAL A 100 -9.77 -2.88 -7.58
C VAL A 100 -8.71 -2.13 -6.77
N LEU A 101 -8.79 -2.15 -5.43
CA LEU A 101 -7.80 -1.56 -4.53
C LEU A 101 -6.42 -2.22 -4.68
N LYS A 102 -6.35 -3.54 -4.84
CA LYS A 102 -5.10 -4.28 -5.07
C LYS A 102 -4.33 -3.75 -6.29
N TYR A 103 -5.03 -3.36 -7.36
CA TYR A 103 -4.42 -2.88 -8.61
C TYR A 103 -4.25 -1.37 -8.68
N LEU A 104 -4.77 -0.61 -7.70
CA LEU A 104 -4.63 0.83 -7.59
C LEU A 104 -3.20 1.37 -7.86
N PRO A 105 -2.10 0.76 -7.37
CA PRO A 105 -0.77 1.29 -7.61
C PRO A 105 -0.36 1.30 -9.10
N LEU A 106 -1.05 0.56 -9.98
CA LEU A 106 -0.82 0.63 -11.43
C LEU A 106 -1.27 1.96 -12.07
N LEU A 107 -2.07 2.77 -11.37
CA LEU A 107 -2.37 4.15 -11.76
C LEU A 107 -1.21 5.09 -11.44
N LEU A 108 -0.37 4.71 -10.48
CA LEU A 108 0.77 5.49 -10.03
C LEU A 108 1.99 5.14 -10.89
N GLN A 109 2.88 6.10 -11.10
CA GLN A 109 4.13 5.84 -11.78
C GLN A 109 5.02 4.99 -10.86
N SER A 110 5.49 3.83 -11.35
CA SER A 110 6.44 3.00 -10.60
C SER A 110 7.73 3.81 -10.41
N PRO A 111 8.10 4.17 -9.17
CA PRO A 111 9.33 4.91 -8.95
C PRO A 111 10.51 4.01 -9.27
N LEU A 112 11.49 4.53 -10.02
CA LEU A 112 12.76 3.83 -10.20
C LEU A 112 13.52 3.88 -8.88
N ILE A 113 13.58 2.75 -8.16
CA ILE A 113 14.33 2.67 -6.91
C ILE A 113 15.80 2.54 -7.27
N LYS A 114 16.55 3.63 -7.05
CA LYS A 114 18.02 3.62 -7.11
C LYS A 114 18.58 2.97 -5.83
N ALA A 115 18.21 1.72 -5.56
CA ALA A 115 18.85 0.93 -4.51
C ALA A 115 20.29 0.58 -4.95
N LYS A 116 21.24 0.60 -4.01
CA LYS A 116 22.60 0.07 -4.23
C LYS A 116 22.65 -1.33 -3.60
N PRO A 117 23.29 -2.34 -4.22
CA PRO A 117 24.28 -2.26 -5.30
C PRO A 117 23.72 -2.37 -6.73
N LYS A 118 22.42 -2.63 -6.91
CA LYS A 118 21.79 -2.82 -8.23
C LYS A 118 20.60 -1.88 -8.42
N HIS A 119 20.55 -1.20 -9.56
CA HIS A 119 19.35 -0.50 -10.01
C HIS A 119 18.18 -1.50 -10.07
N TRP A 120 17.18 -1.32 -9.21
CA TRP A 120 15.99 -2.15 -9.20
C TRP A 120 14.81 -1.36 -9.75
N LYS A 121 14.23 -1.88 -10.83
CA LYS A 121 12.95 -1.42 -11.35
C LYS A 121 11.91 -2.47 -11.00
N SER A 122 11.01 -2.14 -10.08
CA SER A 122 9.96 -3.07 -9.67
C SER A 122 9.09 -3.45 -10.88
N SER A 123 8.86 -4.75 -11.05
CA SER A 123 7.88 -5.24 -12.01
C SER A 123 6.47 -4.80 -11.62
N LYS A 124 5.51 -4.86 -12.54
CA LYS A 124 4.11 -4.55 -12.23
C LYS A 124 3.55 -5.43 -11.10
N ARG A 125 3.94 -6.71 -11.06
CA ARG A 125 3.53 -7.65 -10.01
C ARG A 125 4.14 -7.29 -8.67
N GLU A 126 5.43 -6.94 -8.66
CA GLU A 126 6.10 -6.45 -7.44
C GLU A 126 5.49 -5.15 -6.93
N LEU A 127 5.03 -4.27 -7.82
CA LEU A 127 4.36 -3.03 -7.44
C LEU A 127 2.99 -3.31 -6.78
N ILE A 128 2.22 -4.25 -7.33
CA ILE A 128 0.94 -4.69 -6.77
C ILE A 128 1.15 -5.32 -5.38
N ASP A 129 2.01 -6.33 -5.30
CA ASP A 129 2.31 -7.05 -4.05
C ASP A 129 3.01 -6.14 -3.01
N GLY A 130 3.65 -5.06 -3.50
CA GLY A 130 4.28 -4.04 -2.68
C GLY A 130 3.30 -3.05 -2.04
N PHE A 131 2.08 -2.94 -2.58
CA PHE A 131 1.05 -2.02 -2.10
C PHE A 131 0.07 -2.68 -1.13
N VAL A 132 -0.48 -3.83 -1.51
CA VAL A 132 -1.31 -4.68 -0.65
C VAL A 132 -0.88 -6.12 -0.87
N LEU A 133 -0.45 -6.80 0.20
CA LEU A 133 -0.03 -8.18 0.12
C LEU A 133 -1.27 -9.08 0.20
N PHE A 134 -1.76 -9.51 -0.95
CA PHE A 134 -2.91 -10.41 -1.05
C PHE A 134 -2.44 -11.87 -1.02
N ILE A 135 -2.97 -12.64 -0.08
CA ILE A 135 -2.60 -14.05 0.15
C ILE A 135 -3.88 -14.88 0.17
N HIS A 136 -3.98 -15.87 -0.71
CA HIS A 136 -5.20 -16.66 -0.83
C HIS A 136 -5.36 -17.66 0.33
N ASP A 137 -4.26 -18.25 0.79
CA ASP A 137 -4.22 -19.25 1.86
C ASP A 137 -3.32 -18.77 3.00
N ILE A 138 -3.83 -18.81 4.23
CA ILE A 138 -3.09 -18.35 5.42
C ILE A 138 -1.79 -19.13 5.65
N SER A 139 -1.68 -20.37 5.16
CA SER A 139 -0.44 -21.16 5.24
C SER A 139 0.74 -20.52 4.50
N ASP A 140 0.48 -19.68 3.49
CA ASP A 140 1.50 -18.95 2.75
C ASP A 140 1.94 -17.64 3.44
N LEU A 141 1.27 -17.22 4.52
CA LEU A 141 1.48 -15.91 5.16
C LEU A 141 2.94 -15.69 5.59
N ASN A 142 3.48 -16.60 6.40
CA ASN A 142 4.84 -16.48 6.93
C ASN A 142 5.88 -16.49 5.81
N LYS A 143 5.71 -17.38 4.83
CA LYS A 143 6.58 -17.46 3.65
C LYS A 143 6.59 -16.14 2.87
N LYS A 144 5.42 -15.53 2.64
CA LYS A 144 5.31 -14.27 1.91
C LYS A 144 5.93 -13.09 2.65
N ILE A 145 5.82 -13.07 3.98
CA ILE A 145 6.47 -12.07 4.83
C ILE A 145 8.00 -12.24 4.76
N GLU A 146 8.50 -13.47 4.88
CA GLU A 146 9.94 -13.76 4.82
C GLU A 146 10.53 -13.43 3.42
N GLU A 147 9.83 -13.78 2.34
CA GLU A 147 10.22 -13.42 0.97
C GLU A 147 10.36 -11.89 0.81
N ARG A 148 9.45 -11.13 1.44
CA ARG A 148 9.49 -9.67 1.44
C ARG A 148 10.68 -9.13 2.25
N GLN A 149 10.91 -9.65 3.45
CA GLN A 149 12.04 -9.26 4.31
C GLN A 149 13.37 -9.52 3.61
N THR A 150 13.57 -10.73 3.09
CA THR A 150 14.76 -11.12 2.33
C THR A 150 15.03 -10.18 1.17
N LYS A 151 13.99 -9.77 0.46
CA LYS A 151 14.11 -8.83 -0.66
C LYS A 151 14.47 -7.42 -0.21
N CYS A 152 13.85 -6.94 0.86
CA CYS A 152 14.20 -5.65 1.46
C CYS A 152 15.68 -5.63 1.87
N GLU A 153 16.18 -6.69 2.51
CA GLU A 153 17.59 -6.85 2.87
C GLU A 153 18.50 -6.89 1.64
N GLN A 154 18.14 -7.67 0.61
CA GLN A 154 18.90 -7.77 -0.63
C GLN A 154 19.11 -6.41 -1.31
N PHE A 155 18.10 -5.54 -1.28
CA PHE A 155 18.16 -4.21 -1.88
C PHE A 155 18.51 -3.09 -0.88
N ARG A 156 18.81 -3.44 0.38
CA ARG A 156 19.10 -2.49 1.47
C ARG A 156 18.05 -1.38 1.58
N ILE A 157 16.79 -1.77 1.48
CA ILE A 157 15.63 -0.90 1.67
C ILE A 157 14.92 -1.27 2.96
N PRO A 158 14.37 -0.30 3.70
CA PRO A 158 13.62 -0.60 4.92
C PRO A 158 12.34 -1.37 4.61
N VAL A 159 12.00 -2.33 5.46
CA VAL A 159 10.68 -2.96 5.43
C VAL A 159 9.65 -1.90 5.80
N GLN A 160 8.73 -1.61 4.89
CA GLN A 160 7.64 -0.67 5.13
C GLN A 160 6.42 -1.42 5.64
N PRO A 161 5.66 -0.86 6.60
CA PRO A 161 4.38 -1.40 6.98
C PRO A 161 3.48 -1.61 5.76
N ILE A 162 2.76 -2.73 5.72
CA ILE A 162 1.93 -3.08 4.56
C ILE A 162 0.60 -3.69 5.00
N PRO A 163 -0.52 -3.31 4.36
CA PRO A 163 -1.77 -4.03 4.48
C PRO A 163 -1.63 -5.45 3.92
N ILE A 164 -2.05 -6.44 4.70
CA ILE A 164 -2.12 -7.85 4.30
C ILE A 164 -3.58 -8.26 4.25
N VAL A 165 -3.99 -8.86 3.13
CA VAL A 165 -5.33 -9.42 2.96
C VAL A 165 -5.18 -10.93 2.79
N VAL A 166 -5.82 -11.69 3.67
CA VAL A 166 -5.72 -13.16 3.70
C VAL A 166 -7.09 -13.77 3.41
N GLY A 167 -7.14 -14.73 2.49
CA GLY A 167 -8.35 -15.46 2.11
C GLY A 167 -8.87 -15.14 0.70
N PRO A 168 -9.90 -15.85 0.24
CA PRO A 168 -10.54 -15.57 -1.04
C PRO A 168 -11.29 -14.22 -0.99
N TYR A 169 -11.47 -13.61 -2.17
CA TYR A 169 -12.27 -12.39 -2.28
C TYR A 169 -13.69 -12.63 -1.74
N GLY A 170 -14.17 -11.74 -0.87
CA GLY A 170 -15.49 -11.83 -0.23
C GLY A 170 -15.52 -12.53 1.13
N HIS A 171 -14.45 -13.25 1.49
CA HIS A 171 -14.25 -13.85 2.81
C HIS A 171 -12.80 -13.68 3.28
N CYS A 172 -12.32 -12.43 3.26
CA CYS A 172 -10.94 -12.10 3.61
C CYS A 172 -10.81 -11.47 5.00
N GLN A 173 -9.67 -11.70 5.62
CA GLN A 173 -9.22 -11.01 6.83
C GLN A 173 -8.15 -9.99 6.46
N CYS A 174 -8.17 -8.82 7.11
CA CYS A 174 -7.24 -7.73 6.85
C CYS A 174 -6.37 -7.46 8.07
N PHE A 175 -5.07 -7.35 7.84
CA PHE A 175 -4.06 -7.08 8.86
C PHE A 175 -3.13 -5.97 8.37
N VAL A 176 -2.34 -5.40 9.28
CA VAL A 176 -1.20 -4.55 8.91
C VAL A 176 0.04 -5.19 9.50
N SER A 177 1.00 -5.55 8.66
CA SER A 177 2.32 -5.92 9.12
C SER A 177 3.10 -4.64 9.41
N VAL A 178 3.65 -4.54 10.61
CA VAL A 178 4.55 -3.47 11.03
C VAL A 178 5.88 -4.13 11.38
N ASP A 179 6.97 -3.64 10.82
CA ASP A 179 8.31 -4.07 11.24
C ASP A 179 8.69 -3.31 12.51
N ASP A 180 8.97 -4.04 13.59
CA ASP A 180 9.36 -3.48 14.90
C ASP A 180 10.84 -3.05 14.94
N GLY A 181 11.57 -3.14 13.82
CA GLY A 181 12.92 -2.59 13.71
C GLY A 181 13.99 -3.40 14.46
N SER A 182 13.74 -4.69 14.71
CA SER A 182 14.76 -5.60 15.26
C SER A 182 15.93 -5.87 14.30
N ASN A 183 15.76 -5.57 13.00
CA ASN A 183 16.79 -5.74 11.96
C ASN A 183 17.18 -4.39 11.30
N ILE A 184 17.46 -3.36 12.10
CA ILE A 184 18.08 -2.13 11.56
C ILE A 184 19.56 -2.42 11.32
N TRP A 185 19.91 -2.74 10.08
CA TRP A 185 21.29 -2.70 9.61
C TRP A 185 21.83 -1.27 9.81
N ARG A 186 22.65 -1.09 10.84
CA ARG A 186 23.57 0.04 10.98
C ARG A 186 24.86 -0.26 10.25
#